data_AF-A0A4Y2P0H0-F1
#
_entry.id   AF-A0A4Y2P0H0-F1
#
_cell.length_a   1.000
_cell.length_b   1.000
_cell.length_c   1.000
_cell.angle_alpha   90.00
_cell.angle_beta   90.00
_cell.angle_gamma   90.00
#
_symmetry.space_group_name_H-M   'P 1'
#
loop_
_entity.id
_entity.type
_entity.pdbx_description
1 polymer ?
#
loop_
_entity_poly.entity_id
_entity_poly.type
_entity_poly.pdbx_seq_one_letter_code
_entity_poly.pdbx_strand_id
1 'polypeptide(L)' 'MPKRKRGITGDAVSRWEAIRKRERRVVETEGERSRRLSTMAQRGQRRRAEETDEQRNSRLAVMGQRSQQRRAE' A
#
# COMPACT_ATOMS: atom_id res chain seq x y z
N MET A 1 0.04 -24.98 -10.66
CA MET A 1 0.33 -23.84 -9.75
C MET A 1 0.14 -24.27 -8.30
N PRO A 2 1.15 -24.26 -7.43
CA PRO A 2 0.97 -24.64 -6.03
C PRO A 2 0.25 -23.51 -5.27
N LYS A 3 -0.95 -23.76 -4.76
CA LYS A 3 -1.67 -22.81 -3.90
C LYS A 3 -0.95 -22.76 -2.55
N ARG A 4 -0.27 -21.64 -2.24
CA ARG A 4 0.38 -21.41 -0.94
C ARG A 4 -0.70 -21.38 0.15
N LYS A 5 -0.79 -22.44 0.95
CA LYS A 5 -1.64 -22.49 2.14
C LYS A 5 -1.04 -21.54 3.18
N ARG A 6 -1.61 -20.35 3.34
CA ARG A 6 -1.31 -19.51 4.51
C ARG A 6 -1.88 -20.25 5.72
N GLY A 7 -1.00 -20.78 6.57
CA GLY A 7 -1.41 -21.48 7.79
C GLY A 7 -2.11 -20.53 8.77
N ILE A 8 -3.02 -21.08 9.57
CA ILE A 8 -3.83 -20.36 10.58
C ILE A 8 -2.94 -19.54 11.54
N THR A 9 -1.75 -20.06 11.88
CA THR A 9 -0.75 -19.37 12.72
C THR A 9 -0.20 -18.10 12.07
N GLY A 10 -0.03 -18.10 10.75
CA GLY A 10 0.38 -16.91 10.00
C GLY A 10 -0.71 -15.85 9.92
N ASP A 11 -1.99 -16.24 10.00
CA ASP A 11 -3.12 -15.32 10.05
C ASP A 11 -3.19 -14.59 11.39
N ALA A 12 -3.04 -15.32 12.51
CA ALA A 12 -2.98 -14.73 13.84
C ALA A 12 -1.80 -13.74 13.98
N VAL A 13 -0.60 -14.13 13.53
CA VAL A 13 0.59 -13.24 13.57
C VAL A 13 0.39 -12.01 12.67
N SER A 14 -0.17 -12.17 11.47
CA SER A 14 -0.48 -11.05 10.57
C SER A 14 -1.50 -10.08 11.18
N ARG A 15 -2.52 -10.62 11.87
CA ARG A 15 -3.52 -9.83 12.59
C ARG A 15 -2.89 -9.01 13.73
N TRP A 16 -2.05 -9.63 14.55
CA TRP A 16 -1.33 -8.91 15.62
C TRP A 16 -0.39 -7.84 15.08
N GLU A 17 0.32 -8.12 13.99
CA GLU A 17 1.19 -7.12 13.37
C GLU A 17 0.39 -5.94 12.80
N ALA A 18 -0.79 -6.19 12.22
CA ALA A 18 -1.69 -5.14 11.74
C ALA A 18 -2.22 -4.27 12.89
N ILE A 19 -2.63 -4.89 14.01
CA ILE A 19 -3.09 -4.19 15.22
C ILE A 19 -1.96 -3.30 15.77
N ARG A 20 -0.76 -3.86 16.00
CA ARG A 20 0.40 -3.10 16.47
C ARG A 20 0.77 -1.94 15.53
N LYS A 21 0.73 -2.17 14.21
CA LYS A 21 0.97 -1.11 13.21
C LYS A 21 -0.09 0.00 13.29
N ARG A 22 -1.35 -0.33 13.58
CA ARG A 22 -2.44 0.63 13.74
C ARG A 22 -2.29 1.44 15.02
N GLU A 23 -2.01 0.79 16.15
CA GLU A 23 -1.79 1.47 17.44
C GLU A 23 -0.66 2.50 17.36
N ARG A 24 0.47 2.14 16.75
CA ARG A 24 1.55 3.12 16.50
C ARG A 24 1.08 4.34 15.72
N ARG A 25 0.21 4.17 14.71
CA ARG A 25 -0.32 5.29 13.91
C ARG A 25 -1.34 6.14 14.64
N VAL A 26 -2.00 5.61 15.67
CA VAL A 26 -3.00 6.34 16.46
C VAL A 26 -2.32 7.27 17.47
N VAL A 27 -1.19 6.84 18.05
CA VAL A 27 -0.42 7.64 19.02
C VAL A 27 0.59 8.60 18.37
N GLU A 28 0.86 8.46 17.06
CA GLU A 28 1.74 9.34 16.31
C GLU A 28 1.32 10.82 16.45
N THR A 29 2.29 11.67 16.76
CA THR A 29 2.09 13.13 16.71
C THR A 29 1.96 13.62 15.27
N GLU A 30 1.42 14.82 15.06
CA GLU A 30 1.28 15.39 13.71
C GLU A 30 2.63 15.55 12.99
N GLY A 31 3.69 15.91 13.70
CA GLY A 31 5.04 16.02 13.16
C GLY A 31 5.61 14.67 12.69
N GLU A 32 5.42 13.61 13.49
CA GLU A 32 5.82 12.25 13.13
C GLU A 32 4.99 11.70 11.97
N ARG A 33 3.68 11.95 11.98
CA ARG A 33 2.77 11.58 10.90
C ARG A 33 3.19 12.25 9.60
N SER A 34 3.47 13.55 9.63
CA SER A 34 3.91 14.32 8.46
C SER A 34 5.24 13.79 7.91
N ARG A 35 6.23 13.54 8.79
CA ARG A 35 7.51 12.94 8.40
C ARG A 35 7.33 11.56 7.75
N ARG A 36 6.52 10.69 8.35
CA ARG A 36 6.24 9.34 7.81
C ARG A 36 5.56 9.40 6.45
N LEU A 37 4.55 10.28 6.28
CA LEU A 37 3.87 10.47 5.00
C LEU A 37 4.84 11.02 3.93
N SER A 38 5.69 11.97 4.29
CA SER A 38 6.72 12.52 3.40
C SER A 38 7.69 11.45 2.91
N THR A 39 8.22 10.61 3.81
CA THR A 39 9.10 9.49 3.42
C THR A 39 8.39 8.50 2.48
N MET A 40 7.12 8.19 2.72
CA MET A 40 6.35 7.31 1.84
C MET A 40 6.09 7.94 0.46
N ALA A 41 5.82 9.24 0.41
CA ALA A 41 5.65 9.99 -0.83
C ALA A 41 6.95 9.99 -1.64
N GLN A 42 8.09 10.31 -1.02
CA GLN A 42 9.40 10.29 -1.66
C GLN A 42 9.73 8.90 -2.23
N ARG A 43 9.51 7.83 -1.45
CA ARG A 43 9.70 6.45 -1.93
C ARG A 43 8.74 6.09 -3.06
N GLY A 44 7.54 6.64 -3.07
CA GLY A 44 6.58 6.48 -4.16
C GLY A 44 7.07 7.15 -5.44
N GLN A 45 7.59 8.38 -5.34
CA GLN A 45 8.14 9.10 -6.49
C GLN A 45 9.37 8.42 -7.05
N ARG A 46 10.30 7.97 -6.18
CA ARG A 46 11.48 7.21 -6.62
C ARG A 46 11.09 5.97 -7.41
N ARG A 47 10.11 5.19 -6.94
CA ARG A 47 9.60 4.02 -7.66
C ARG A 47 9.02 4.38 -9.03
N ARG A 48 8.30 5.50 -9.13
CA ARG A 48 7.74 5.97 -10.43
C ARG A 48 8.81 6.49 -11.38
N ALA A 49 9.90 7.07 -10.86
CA ALA A 49 11.01 7.51 -11.68
C ALA A 49 11.80 6.34 -12.27
N GLU A 50 11.78 5.19 -11.59
CA GLU A 50 12.41 3.93 -12.02
C GLU A 50 11.47 3.03 -12.86
N GLU A 51 10.22 3.45 -13.15
CA GLU A 51 9.27 2.66 -13.95
C GLU A 51 9.62 2.66 -15.44
N THR A 52 9.49 1.51 -16.10
CA THR A 52 9.50 1.44 -17.57
C THR A 52 8.17 1.93 -18.16
N ASP A 53 8.14 2.22 -19.47
CA ASP A 53 6.91 2.67 -20.13
C ASP A 53 5.79 1.62 -20.06
N GLU A 54 6.10 0.32 -20.15
CA GLU A 54 5.11 -0.75 -19.98
C GLU A 54 4.54 -0.80 -18.56
N GLN A 55 5.40 -0.65 -17.55
CA GLN A 55 4.98 -0.62 -16.15
C GLN A 55 4.11 0.61 -15.86
N ARG A 56 4.50 1.77 -16.40
CA ARG A 56 3.76 3.01 -16.30
C ARG A 56 2.39 2.89 -16.96
N ASN A 57 2.32 2.35 -18.17
CA ASN A 57 1.07 2.14 -18.91
C ASN A 57 0.12 1.19 -18.17
N SER A 58 0.64 0.09 -17.62
CA SER A 58 -0.14 -0.84 -16.79
C SER A 58 -0.69 -0.15 -15.53
N ARG A 59 0.14 0.62 -14.82
CA ARG A 59 -0.30 1.39 -13.64
C ARG A 59 -1.38 2.41 -13.98
N LEU A 60 -1.24 3.14 -15.09
CA LEU A 60 -2.25 4.11 -15.56
C LEU A 60 -3.56 3.43 -15.92
N ALA A 61 -3.52 2.28 -16.62
CA ALA A 61 -4.70 1.51 -16.98
C ALA A 61 -5.50 1.07 -15.74
N VAL A 62 -4.82 0.54 -14.71
CA VAL A 62 -5.47 0.15 -13.44
C VAL A 62 -6.12 1.35 -12.74
N MET A 63 -5.46 2.53 -12.73
CA MET A 63 -6.06 3.74 -12.16
C MET A 63 -7.29 4.22 -12.94
N GLY A 64 -7.24 4.11 -14.27
CA GLY A 64 -8.37 4.40 -15.15
C GLY A 64 -9.56 3.51 -14.85
N GLN A 65 -9.36 2.18 -14.83
CA GLN A 65 -10.40 1.20 -14.51
C GLN A 65 -11.04 1.46 -13.14
N ARG A 66 -10.22 1.70 -12.10
CA ARG A 66 -10.72 2.00 -10.76
C ARG A 66 -11.56 3.28 -10.70
N SER A 67 -11.17 4.29 -11.49
CA SER A 67 -11.92 5.55 -11.54
C SER A 67 -13.25 5.38 -12.26
N GLN A 68 -13.31 4.55 -13.30
CA GLN A 68 -14.57 4.20 -13.98
C GLN A 68 -15.49 3.40 -13.05
N GLN A 69 -14.96 2.41 -12.33
CA GLN A 69 -15.74 1.63 -11.37
C GLN A 69 -16.38 2.53 -10.30
N ARG A 70 -15.63 3.50 -9.76
CA ARG A 70 -16.16 4.47 -8.77
C ARG A 70 -17.21 5.44 -9.31
N ARG A 71 -17.27 5.64 -10.62
CA ARG A 71 -18.28 6.49 -11.26
C ARG A 71 -19.54 5.71 -11.63
N ALA A 72 -19.41 4.39 -11.77
CA ALA A 72 -20.50 3.49 -12.06
C ALA A 72 -21.19 2.95 -10.78
N GLU A 73 -20.58 3.18 -9.61
CA GLU A 73 -21.16 2.98 -8.27
C GLU A 73 -22.02 4.18 -7.88
#